data_AF-A0A920IX87-F1
#
_entry.id   AF-A0A920IX87-F1
#
_cell.length_a   1.000
_cell.length_b   1.000
_cell.length_c   1.000
_cell.angle_alpha   90.00
_cell.angle_beta   90.00
_cell.angle_gamma   90.00
#
_symmetry.space_group_name_H-M   'P 1'
#
loop_
_entity.id
_entity.type
_entity.pdbx_description
1 polymer ?
#
loop_
_entity_poly.entity_id
_entity_poly.type
_entity_poly.pdbx_seq_one_letter_code
_entity_poly.pdbx_strand_id
1 'polypeptide(L)'
;MRTCFATSSGFPASGKRAFVCGPTGHLLGMYDVERKGSGFESTNAFSLVASADEWFSPIVAEVGPDGYLWFADWYNFIIQHNPTPNVTRGGYDALRGLGNAHINPNRDRKHGRIYRLVYEKTKDAKMDLHRVDTLTLSMPWSIGICSGDSPLSVC
;
A
#
# COMPACT_ATOMS: atom_id res chain seq x y z
N MET A 1 1.02 -5.82 -6.99
CA MET A 1 0.16 -5.16 -5.99
C MET A 1 -0.57 -6.25 -5.22
N ARG A 2 -0.68 -6.15 -3.89
CA ARG A 2 -1.38 -7.14 -3.05
C ARG A 2 -2.65 -6.53 -2.47
N THR A 3 -3.75 -7.26 -2.56
CA THR A 3 -5.04 -6.90 -1.95
C THR A 3 -5.11 -7.45 -0.52
N CYS A 4 -5.73 -6.69 0.37
CA CYS A 4 -6.01 -7.07 1.76
C CYS A 4 -7.51 -7.19 2.01
N PHE A 5 -7.93 -8.02 2.97
CA PHE A 5 -9.30 -8.04 3.48
C PHE A 5 -9.34 -7.60 4.94
N ALA A 6 -10.40 -6.91 5.36
CA ALA A 6 -10.62 -6.57 6.76
C ALA A 6 -11.04 -7.83 7.55
N THR A 7 -10.10 -8.44 8.28
CA THR A 7 -10.30 -9.72 8.98
C THR A 7 -10.20 -9.66 10.51
N SER A 8 -9.85 -8.51 11.07
CA SER A 8 -9.68 -8.31 12.52
C SER A 8 -10.84 -7.54 13.15
N SER A 9 -10.92 -7.58 14.47
CA SER A 9 -11.78 -6.71 15.29
C SER A 9 -11.27 -5.26 15.39
N GLY A 10 -10.10 -4.94 14.82
CA GLY A 10 -9.57 -3.58 14.77
C GLY A 10 -10.33 -2.68 13.80
N PHE A 11 -11.11 -3.27 12.88
CA PHE A 11 -11.95 -2.56 11.92
C PHE A 11 -13.35 -2.23 12.48
N PRO A 12 -14.02 -1.20 11.95
CA PRO A 12 -15.42 -0.95 12.27
C PRO A 12 -16.29 -2.17 11.96
N ALA A 13 -17.31 -2.40 12.81
CA ALA A 13 -18.37 -3.37 12.55
C ALA A 13 -19.17 -2.95 11.31
N SER A 14 -18.67 -3.35 10.15
CA SER A 14 -19.21 -3.08 8.83
C SER A 14 -18.88 -4.30 7.98
N GLY A 15 -19.61 -4.49 6.87
CA GLY A 15 -19.50 -5.69 6.04
C GLY A 15 -18.07 -6.04 5.60
N LYS A 16 -17.92 -7.19 4.93
CA LYS A 16 -16.61 -7.64 4.46
C LYS A 16 -16.06 -6.63 3.47
N ARG A 17 -14.85 -6.13 3.75
CA ARG A 17 -14.18 -5.13 2.92
C ARG A 17 -12.85 -5.62 2.41
N ALA A 18 -12.50 -5.19 1.20
CA ALA A 18 -11.17 -5.35 0.62
C ALA A 18 -10.50 -3.99 0.43
N PHE A 19 -9.17 -3.98 0.55
CA PHE A 19 -8.31 -2.83 0.31
C PHE A 19 -7.38 -3.13 -0.86
N VAL A 20 -7.44 -2.29 -1.89
CA VAL A 20 -6.69 -2.48 -3.13
C VAL A 20 -5.79 -1.28 -3.35
N CYS A 21 -4.48 -1.51 -3.43
CA CYS A 21 -3.51 -0.47 -3.72
C CYS A 21 -3.57 -0.07 -5.20
N GLY A 22 -3.80 1.21 -5.47
CA GLY A 22 -3.82 1.82 -6.80
C GLY A 22 -2.71 2.86 -6.95
N PRO A 23 -1.45 2.45 -7.17
CA PRO A 23 -0.32 3.38 -7.14
C PRO A 23 -0.34 4.39 -8.28
N THR A 24 -0.84 4.03 -9.47
CA THR A 24 -0.98 4.99 -10.57
C THR A 24 -1.97 6.13 -10.26
N GLY A 25 -2.92 5.89 -9.35
CA GLY A 25 -3.92 6.87 -8.92
C GLY A 25 -3.65 7.45 -7.54
N HIS A 26 -2.49 7.17 -6.95
CA HIS A 26 -2.10 7.62 -5.60
C HIS A 26 -3.16 7.33 -4.54
N LEU A 27 -3.77 6.14 -4.59
CA LEU A 27 -4.88 5.78 -3.71
C LEU A 27 -4.81 4.35 -3.17
N LEU A 28 -5.41 4.17 -2.00
CA LEU A 28 -5.80 2.89 -1.44
C LEU A 28 -7.32 2.80 -1.52
N GLY A 29 -7.83 2.00 -2.45
CA GLY A 29 -9.26 1.83 -2.67
C GLY A 29 -9.87 0.88 -1.63
N MET A 30 -11.10 1.16 -1.21
CA MET A 30 -11.90 0.28 -0.36
C MET A 30 -13.12 -0.21 -1.11
N TYR A 31 -13.35 -1.51 -1.03
CA TYR A 31 -14.40 -2.20 -1.74
C TYR A 31 -15.24 -3.00 -0.76
N ASP A 32 -16.55 -2.87 -0.86
CA ASP A 32 -17.46 -3.79 -0.17
C ASP A 32 -17.51 -5.10 -0.98
N VAL A 33 -17.43 -6.23 -0.27
CA VAL A 33 -17.29 -7.57 -0.87
C VAL A 33 -18.39 -8.48 -0.39
N GLU A 34 -19.13 -9.04 -1.34
CA GLU A 34 -20.27 -9.91 -1.08
C GLU A 34 -20.11 -11.26 -1.79
N ARG A 35 -20.65 -12.34 -1.19
CA ARG A 35 -20.69 -13.65 -1.84
C ARG A 35 -21.76 -13.63 -2.93
N LYS A 36 -21.40 -14.11 -4.13
CA LYS A 36 -22.34 -14.28 -5.25
C LYS A 36 -22.15 -15.66 -5.88
N GLY A 37 -23.07 -16.57 -5.59
CA GLY A 37 -22.97 -17.97 -5.99
C GLY A 37 -21.68 -18.62 -5.46
N SER A 38 -20.88 -19.17 -6.36
CA SER A 38 -19.57 -19.76 -6.04
C SER A 38 -18.43 -18.74 -5.94
N GLY A 39 -18.68 -17.46 -6.23
CA GLY A 39 -17.67 -16.39 -6.26
C GLY A 39 -17.96 -15.23 -5.30
N PHE A 40 -17.30 -14.12 -5.58
CA PHE A 40 -17.47 -12.84 -4.87
C PHE A 40 -17.67 -11.72 -5.88
N GLU A 41 -18.45 -10.72 -5.49
CA GLU A 41 -18.57 -9.44 -6.20
C GLU A 41 -18.00 -8.35 -5.30
N SER A 42 -17.30 -7.40 -5.90
CA SER A 42 -16.73 -6.25 -5.21
C SER A 42 -17.29 -4.96 -5.78
N THR A 43 -17.86 -4.12 -4.92
CA THR A 43 -18.35 -2.79 -5.29
C THR A 43 -17.39 -1.75 -4.73
N ASN A 44 -16.96 -0.80 -5.56
CA ASN A 44 -16.14 0.32 -5.09
C ASN A 44 -16.96 1.15 -4.09
N ALA A 45 -16.49 1.21 -2.85
CA ALA A 45 -17.10 2.04 -1.83
C ALA A 45 -16.56 3.47 -1.93
N PHE A 46 -15.25 3.64 -1.71
CA PHE A 46 -14.52 4.90 -1.89
C PHE A 46 -13.00 4.70 -1.78
N SER A 47 -12.21 5.72 -2.10
CA SER A 47 -10.77 5.76 -1.81
C SER A 47 -10.54 5.99 -0.32
N LEU A 48 -10.13 4.95 0.42
CA LEU A 48 -9.87 5.02 1.86
C LEU A 48 -8.73 5.98 2.18
N VAL A 49 -7.68 5.93 1.36
CA VAL A 49 -6.57 6.89 1.39
C VAL A 49 -6.39 7.40 -0.03
N ALA A 50 -6.22 8.71 -0.17
CA ALA A 50 -5.82 9.35 -1.40
C ALA A 50 -4.80 10.43 -1.04
N SER A 51 -3.77 10.56 -1.88
CA SER A 51 -2.72 11.56 -1.67
C SER A 51 -2.60 12.46 -2.90
N ALA A 52 -2.32 13.74 -2.64
CA ALA A 52 -1.87 14.68 -3.68
C ALA A 52 -0.35 14.61 -3.92
N ASP A 53 0.40 13.92 -3.05
CA ASP A 53 1.84 13.69 -3.23
C ASP A 53 2.07 12.75 -4.42
N GLU A 54 2.75 13.24 -5.45
CA GLU A 54 3.05 12.48 -6.67
C GLU A 54 4.00 11.30 -6.45
N TRP A 55 4.63 11.20 -5.27
CA TRP A 55 5.48 10.09 -4.88
C TRP A 55 4.72 8.99 -4.14
N PHE A 56 3.44 9.18 -3.84
CA PHE A 56 2.61 8.23 -3.13
C PHE A 56 2.14 7.08 -4.02
N SER A 57 2.89 5.98 -4.01
CA SER A 57 2.62 4.78 -4.81
C SER A 57 2.39 3.55 -3.91
N PRO A 58 1.19 3.39 -3.29
CA PRO A 58 0.90 2.22 -2.47
C PRO A 58 0.95 0.94 -3.29
N ILE A 59 1.57 -0.12 -2.77
CA ILE A 59 1.79 -1.38 -3.51
C ILE A 59 1.34 -2.64 -2.76
N VAL A 60 1.29 -2.58 -1.44
CA VAL A 60 0.90 -3.70 -0.57
C VAL A 60 0.10 -3.15 0.59
N ALA A 61 -0.98 -3.86 0.94
CA ALA A 61 -1.74 -3.64 2.17
C ALA A 61 -1.95 -5.00 2.85
N GLU A 62 -1.95 -5.02 4.18
CA GLU A 62 -2.14 -6.19 5.03
C GLU A 62 -2.79 -5.80 6.37
N VAL A 63 -3.42 -6.77 7.04
CA VAL A 63 -3.83 -6.60 8.43
C VAL A 63 -2.65 -6.99 9.31
N GLY A 64 -2.20 -6.05 10.14
CA GLY A 64 -1.08 -6.27 11.05
C GLY A 64 -1.47 -7.18 12.24
N PRO A 65 -0.49 -7.63 13.02
CA PRO A 65 -0.73 -8.46 14.20
C PRO A 65 -1.50 -7.70 15.31
N ASP A 66 -1.47 -6.37 15.29
CA ASP A 66 -2.27 -5.49 16.14
C ASP A 66 -3.72 -5.33 15.66
N GLY A 67 -4.07 -5.96 14.53
CA GLY A 67 -5.39 -5.92 13.94
C GLY A 67 -5.68 -4.64 13.16
N TYR A 68 -4.72 -3.75 12.97
CA TYR A 68 -4.92 -2.54 12.17
C TYR A 68 -4.52 -2.75 10.71
N LEU A 69 -4.93 -1.84 9.83
CA LEU A 69 -4.53 -1.89 8.43
C LEU A 69 -3.14 -1.29 8.28
N TRP A 70 -2.23 -2.06 7.73
CA TRP A 70 -0.90 -1.63 7.35
C TRP A 70 -0.79 -1.58 5.83
N PHE A 71 -0.09 -0.59 5.30
CA PHE A 71 0.24 -0.57 3.89
C PHE A 71 1.60 0.08 3.66
N ALA A 72 2.26 -0.32 2.59
CA ALA A 72 3.52 0.27 2.19
C ALA A 72 3.43 0.89 0.80
N ASP A 73 4.18 1.97 0.61
CA ASP A 73 4.39 2.62 -0.67
C ASP A 73 5.86 2.58 -1.08
N TRP A 74 6.09 2.68 -2.38
CA TRP A 74 7.44 2.67 -2.95
C TRP A 74 8.13 4.04 -2.95
N TYR A 75 7.48 5.10 -2.47
CA TYR A 75 7.94 6.48 -2.63
C TYR A 75 8.47 6.76 -4.04
N ASN A 76 7.62 6.56 -5.06
CA ASN A 76 8.08 6.56 -6.45
C ASN A 76 7.17 7.39 -7.33
N PHE A 77 7.78 8.39 -7.99
CA PHE A 77 7.11 9.23 -8.97
C PHE A 77 6.78 8.46 -10.26
N ILE A 78 7.60 7.45 -10.60
CA ILE A 78 7.44 6.67 -11.83
C ILE A 78 7.10 5.22 -11.48
N ILE A 79 5.81 4.90 -11.42
CA ILE A 79 5.37 3.53 -11.14
C ILE A 79 5.23 2.67 -12.41
N GLN A 80 4.81 3.25 -13.54
CA GLN A 80 4.55 2.49 -14.76
C GLN A 80 5.83 2.14 -15.51
N HIS A 81 5.86 0.93 -16.09
CA HIS A 81 6.92 0.51 -17.00
C HIS A 81 6.70 1.05 -18.42
N ASN A 82 5.42 1.08 -18.85
CA ASN A 82 4.96 1.44 -20.18
C ASN A 82 3.64 2.24 -20.14
N PRO A 83 3.34 3.05 -21.17
CA PRO A 83 4.11 3.26 -22.40
C PRO A 83 5.40 4.07 -22.16
N THR A 84 6.40 3.87 -23.01
CA THR A 84 7.62 4.69 -23.01
C THR A 84 7.27 6.10 -23.48
N PRO A 85 7.58 7.15 -22.71
CA PRO A 85 7.34 8.52 -23.13
C PRO A 85 8.06 8.84 -24.43
N ASN A 86 7.38 9.59 -25.29
CA ASN A 86 7.96 10.18 -26.50
C ASN A 86 7.53 11.66 -26.59
N VAL A 87 8.07 12.39 -27.56
CA VAL A 87 7.79 13.83 -27.74
C VAL A 87 6.28 14.12 -27.85
N THR A 88 5.51 13.25 -28.49
CA THR A 88 4.06 13.41 -28.66
C THR A 88 3.23 12.89 -27.47
N ARG A 89 3.80 12.01 -26.64
CA ARG A 89 3.14 11.37 -25.50
C ARG A 89 4.09 11.36 -24.32
N GLY A 90 4.07 12.40 -23.49
CA GLY A 90 4.90 12.54 -22.29
C GLY A 90 5.99 13.62 -22.39
N GLY A 91 6.20 14.23 -23.57
CA GLY A 91 6.96 15.46 -23.73
C GLY A 91 8.49 15.30 -23.84
N TYR A 92 9.00 14.07 -23.86
CA TYR A 92 10.42 13.77 -24.07
C TYR A 92 10.59 12.38 -24.68
N ASP A 93 11.67 12.19 -25.45
CA ASP A 93 11.99 10.89 -26.06
C ASP A 93 12.76 10.01 -25.06
N ALA A 94 12.02 9.13 -24.37
CA ALA A 94 12.59 8.34 -23.29
C ALA A 94 13.32 7.09 -23.81
N LEU A 95 14.53 6.86 -23.30
CA LEU A 95 15.27 5.63 -23.56
C LEU A 95 14.72 4.48 -22.72
N ARG A 96 14.85 3.24 -23.20
CA ARG A 96 14.51 2.03 -22.45
C ARG A 96 15.75 1.35 -21.90
N GLY A 97 15.69 0.92 -20.65
CA GLY A 97 16.74 0.18 -19.98
C GLY A 97 16.51 -1.33 -20.02
N LEU A 98 17.29 -2.05 -19.20
CA LEU A 98 17.14 -3.48 -19.00
C LEU A 98 15.72 -3.81 -18.52
N GLY A 99 15.08 -4.80 -19.13
CA GLY A 99 13.69 -5.17 -18.82
C GLY A 99 12.64 -4.25 -19.45
N ASN A 100 13.01 -3.45 -20.46
CA ASN A 100 12.10 -2.61 -21.27
C ASN A 100 11.39 -1.49 -20.49
N ALA A 101 11.83 -1.19 -19.26
CA ALA A 101 11.36 -0.02 -18.51
C ALA A 101 12.07 1.24 -18.99
N HIS A 102 11.35 2.36 -19.13
CA HIS A 102 12.00 3.62 -19.50
C HIS A 102 12.94 4.11 -18.40
N ILE A 103 14.10 4.62 -18.81
CA ILE A 103 15.12 5.16 -17.91
C ILE A 103 14.65 6.53 -17.46
N ASN A 104 14.48 6.71 -16.15
CA ASN A 104 14.02 7.97 -15.58
C ASN A 104 14.79 8.25 -14.27
N PRO A 105 15.42 9.44 -14.13
CA PRO A 105 16.13 9.80 -12.90
C PRO A 105 15.20 9.92 -11.69
N ASN A 106 13.91 10.18 -11.89
CA ASN A 106 12.93 10.30 -10.80
C ASN A 106 12.42 8.94 -10.30
N ARG A 107 12.89 7.82 -10.88
CA ARG A 107 12.56 6.49 -10.37
C ARG A 107 13.41 6.18 -9.15
N ASP A 108 12.80 6.34 -7.98
CA ASP A 108 13.45 6.00 -6.71
C ASP A 108 13.64 4.48 -6.56
N ARG A 109 14.73 4.11 -5.87
CA ARG A 109 15.13 2.72 -5.59
C ARG A 109 15.70 2.55 -4.17
N LYS A 110 15.58 3.57 -3.32
CA LYS A 110 16.28 3.67 -2.03
C LYS A 110 15.31 3.86 -0.87
N HIS A 111 14.14 4.40 -1.15
CA HIS A 111 13.15 4.80 -0.17
C HIS A 111 11.87 3.99 -0.35
N GLY A 112 11.10 3.96 0.72
CA GLY A 112 9.74 3.45 0.78
C GLY A 112 9.13 3.97 2.07
N ARG A 113 7.80 3.96 2.15
CA ARG A 113 7.09 4.37 3.36
C ARG A 113 6.19 3.22 3.82
N ILE A 114 6.04 3.10 5.13
CA ILE A 114 5.10 2.18 5.76
C ILE A 114 4.12 3.03 6.55
N TYR A 115 2.86 2.63 6.48
CA TYR A 115 1.73 3.30 7.09
C TYR A 115 0.94 2.28 7.91
N ARG A 116 0.44 2.72 9.06
CA ARG A 116 -0.49 2.05 9.97
C ARG A 116 -1.72 2.92 10.16
N LEU A 117 -2.85 2.46 9.60
CA LEU A 117 -4.14 3.11 9.73
C LEU A 117 -4.91 2.54 10.94
N VAL A 118 -5.07 3.37 11.96
CA VAL A 118 -5.72 3.01 13.23
C VAL A 118 -7.16 3.53 13.25
N TYR A 119 -8.09 2.70 13.70
CA TYR A 119 -9.47 3.12 13.95
C TYR A 119 -9.61 3.57 15.40
N GLU A 120 -9.96 4.83 15.64
CA GLU A 120 -9.92 5.43 16.99
C GLU A 120 -10.90 4.81 18.00
N LYS A 121 -12.00 4.20 17.54
CA LYS A 121 -13.03 3.65 18.44
C LYS A 121 -12.73 2.24 18.93
N THR A 122 -11.70 1.59 18.42
CA THR A 122 -11.23 0.31 18.95
C THR A 122 -10.28 0.55 20.12
N LYS A 123 -10.45 -0.19 21.21
CA LYS A 123 -9.47 -0.16 22.32
C LYS A 123 -8.11 -0.54 21.74
N ASP A 124 -7.12 0.34 21.88
CA ASP A 124 -5.77 0.09 21.42
C ASP A 124 -5.29 -1.28 21.88
N ALA A 125 -5.03 -2.17 20.91
CA ALA A 125 -4.22 -3.33 21.17
C ALA A 125 -2.82 -2.80 21.52
N LYS A 126 -2.47 -2.77 22.81
CA LYS A 126 -1.13 -2.38 23.26
C LYS A 126 -0.11 -3.38 22.71
N MET A 127 0.45 -3.08 21.55
CA MET A 127 1.54 -3.82 20.93
C MET A 127 2.75 -2.91 20.86
N ASP A 128 3.85 -3.31 21.51
CA ASP A 128 5.13 -2.61 21.46
C ASP A 128 5.84 -2.96 20.15
N LEU A 129 5.63 -2.16 19.11
CA LEU A 129 6.18 -2.36 17.76
C LEU A 129 7.73 -2.39 17.73
N HIS A 130 8.41 -1.81 18.72
CA HIS A 130 9.88 -1.86 18.82
C HIS A 130 10.41 -3.19 19.33
N ARG A 131 9.54 -4.00 19.95
CA ARG A 131 9.87 -5.33 20.50
C ARG A 131 9.25 -6.49 19.73
N VAL A 132 8.50 -6.21 18.67
CA VAL A 132 7.95 -7.28 17.82
C VAL A 132 9.11 -7.88 17.02
N ASP A 133 9.46 -9.11 17.33
CA ASP A 133 10.44 -9.85 16.54
C ASP A 133 9.91 -10.12 15.12
N THR A 134 10.85 -10.34 14.19
CA THR A 134 10.53 -10.64 12.80
C THR A 134 9.65 -11.88 12.66
N LEU A 135 9.69 -12.84 13.60
CA LEU A 135 8.88 -14.07 13.57
C LEU A 135 7.38 -13.78 13.77
N THR A 136 7.05 -12.73 14.54
CA THR A 136 5.67 -12.32 14.82
C THR A 136 5.08 -11.46 13.68
N LEU A 137 5.94 -10.74 12.94
CA LEU A 137 5.57 -10.05 11.70
C LEU A 137 5.59 -10.97 10.46
N SER A 138 6.28 -12.11 10.54
CA SER A 138 6.44 -13.05 9.42
C SER A 138 5.61 -14.33 9.60
N MET A 139 4.39 -14.35 9.07
CA MET A 139 3.72 -15.59 8.65
C MET A 139 2.97 -15.34 7.33
N PRO A 140 3.34 -15.97 6.19
CA PRO A 140 4.62 -16.60 5.86
C PRO A 140 5.33 -15.97 4.64
N TRP A 141 6.66 -15.97 4.75
CA TRP A 141 7.74 -15.70 3.78
C TRP A 141 8.44 -14.32 3.81
N SER A 142 9.61 -14.37 4.46
CA SER A 142 10.74 -13.47 4.74
C SER A 142 11.25 -12.49 3.66
N ILE A 143 11.53 -11.24 4.06
CA ILE A 143 12.82 -10.51 3.90
C ILE A 143 12.84 -9.26 4.82
N GLY A 144 13.99 -8.89 5.41
CA GLY A 144 14.10 -7.85 6.45
C GLY A 144 14.91 -6.61 6.07
N ILE A 145 14.80 -5.54 6.90
CA ILE A 145 15.80 -4.57 7.43
C ILE A 145 15.05 -3.36 8.06
N CYS A 146 15.50 -2.88 9.23
CA CYS A 146 15.02 -1.68 9.94
C CYS A 146 16.01 -0.50 9.86
N SER A 147 15.53 0.75 9.86
CA SER A 147 16.20 1.89 10.53
C SER A 147 15.40 3.20 10.53
N GLY A 148 15.29 3.87 11.68
CA GLY A 148 15.40 5.35 11.82
C GLY A 148 14.19 6.15 12.32
N ASP A 149 14.30 6.70 13.53
CA ASP A 149 13.32 7.50 14.30
C ASP A 149 13.09 8.95 13.79
N SER A 150 11.85 9.46 13.88
CA SER A 150 11.58 10.91 14.05
C SER A 150 10.16 11.19 14.60
N PRO A 151 9.93 12.31 15.31
CA PRO A 151 8.75 12.53 16.15
C PRO A 151 7.72 13.45 15.46
N LEU A 152 6.45 13.05 15.54
CA LEU A 152 5.27 13.51 14.76
C LEU A 152 5.11 12.75 13.46
N SER A 153 4.26 11.72 13.40
CA SER A 153 4.01 11.07 12.13
C SER A 153 2.70 10.31 12.05
N VAL A 154 2.16 10.32 10.84
CA VAL A 154 1.63 9.11 10.21
C VAL A 154 2.53 7.94 10.61
N CYS A 155 2.03 7.03 11.46
CA CYS A 155 2.67 5.73 11.62
C CYS A 155 2.32 4.87 10.42
#